data_AF-A0A800ESK5-F1
#
_entry.id   AF-A0A800ESK5-F1
#
_cell.length_a   1.000
_cell.length_b   1.000
_cell.length_c   1.000
_cell.angle_alpha   90.00
_cell.angle_beta   90.00
_cell.angle_gamma   90.00
#
_symmetry.space_group_name_H-M   'P 1'
#
loop_
_entity.id
_entity.type
_entity.pdbx_description
1 polymer ?
#
loop_
_entity_poly.entity_id
_entity_poly.type
_entity_poly.pdbx_seq_one_letter_code
_entity_poly.pdbx_strand_id
1 'polypeptide(L)'
;MGSALDLRDSHAPRRAGRRPVSILESPKWPEWPLRPKRIQAFGYFAVGCLAVGAALWPAGTVQAQTRGRRGVRGGPAVVAQVALGSLVRSADAISFRIAVEVPDGHHGYVDKGDDGFFIPFSFSFPGLEEVGVVAETTSTPLGVRDQRVRAQVLRGRADFAFRLVPAPQVAGATTAGLRYQICNDVTGICYPPKVLQIPVAADGQGR
;
A
#
# COMPACT_ATOMS: atom_id res chain seq x y z
N MET A 1 -44.30 45.54 60.69
CA MET A 1 -44.49 44.20 61.29
C MET A 1 -44.38 43.18 60.17
N GLY A 2 -43.46 42.22 60.27
CA GLY A 2 -43.38 41.05 59.36
C GLY A 2 -42.09 40.97 58.52
N SER A 3 -41.08 40.30 59.08
CA SER A 3 -39.83 39.87 58.45
C SER A 3 -39.98 38.49 57.80
N ALA A 4 -39.25 38.22 56.71
CA ALA A 4 -38.69 36.92 56.27
C ALA A 4 -37.90 37.20 54.96
N LEU A 5 -36.57 37.12 54.82
CA LEU A 5 -35.55 36.08 55.08
C LEU A 5 -35.87 34.72 54.42
N ASP A 6 -35.33 34.51 53.21
CA ASP A 6 -34.97 33.21 52.63
C ASP A 6 -33.78 33.46 51.67
N LEU A 7 -32.52 33.22 52.02
CA LEU A 7 -31.77 31.96 52.23
C LEU A 7 -31.50 31.16 50.93
N ARG A 8 -30.30 31.41 50.38
CA ARG A 8 -29.31 30.44 49.83
C ARG A 8 -29.76 29.39 48.80
N ASP A 9 -29.09 29.38 47.65
CA ASP A 9 -28.09 28.33 47.38
C ASP A 9 -27.23 28.64 46.14
N SER A 10 -25.96 28.97 46.38
CA SER A 10 -24.94 29.13 45.35
C SER A 10 -24.22 27.80 45.14
N HIS A 11 -24.61 27.05 44.11
CA HIS A 11 -23.87 25.86 43.69
C HIS A 11 -22.56 26.25 42.99
N ALA A 12 -21.44 26.05 43.68
CA ALA A 12 -20.11 26.10 43.10
C ALA A 12 -19.84 24.88 42.20
N PRO A 13 -19.17 25.03 41.05
CA PRO A 13 -18.81 23.90 40.19
C PRO A 13 -17.67 23.07 40.80
N ARG A 14 -17.93 21.76 40.97
CA ARG A 14 -16.92 20.77 41.38
C ARG A 14 -15.87 20.63 40.29
N ARG A 15 -14.61 20.94 40.61
CA ARG A 15 -13.44 20.63 39.77
C ARG A 15 -13.30 19.11 39.64
N ALA A 16 -13.47 18.60 38.43
CA ALA A 16 -13.15 17.23 38.08
C ALA A 16 -11.63 17.00 38.23
N GLY A 17 -11.26 16.10 39.13
CA GLY A 17 -9.87 15.68 39.34
C GLY A 17 -9.31 15.01 38.10
N ARG A 18 -8.21 15.54 37.57
CA ARG A 18 -7.37 14.86 36.58
C ARG A 18 -6.76 13.62 37.24
N ARG A 19 -7.12 12.43 36.77
CA ARG A 19 -6.40 11.21 37.09
C ARG A 19 -5.02 11.23 36.40
N PRO A 20 -3.96 10.78 37.07
CA PRO A 20 -2.66 10.62 36.43
C PRO A 20 -2.75 9.55 35.35
N VAL A 21 -2.25 9.89 34.16
CA VAL A 21 -2.09 8.97 33.03
C VAL A 21 -0.92 8.04 33.37
N SER A 22 -1.21 6.79 33.68
CA SER A 22 -0.21 5.73 33.75
C SER A 22 0.38 5.54 32.36
N ILE A 23 1.65 5.89 32.20
CA ILE A 23 2.45 5.64 31.01
C ILE A 23 2.61 4.12 30.91
N LEU A 24 1.91 3.52 29.95
CA LEU A 24 2.05 2.11 29.60
C LEU A 24 3.42 1.93 28.94
N GLU A 25 4.33 1.26 29.63
CA GLU A 25 5.65 0.90 29.11
C GLU A 25 5.48 0.06 27.83
N SER A 26 6.07 0.53 26.74
CA SER A 26 6.06 -0.16 25.45
C SER A 26 6.75 -1.53 25.55
N PRO A 27 6.17 -2.59 24.96
CA PRO A 27 6.82 -3.90 24.91
C PRO A 27 8.10 -3.84 24.08
N LYS A 28 9.20 -4.30 24.69
CA LYS A 28 10.52 -4.43 24.09
C LYS A 28 10.50 -5.59 23.09
N TRP A 29 10.49 -5.29 21.79
CA TRP A 29 10.57 -6.31 20.74
C TRP A 29 11.99 -6.91 20.67
N PRO A 30 12.13 -8.21 20.34
CA PRO A 30 13.43 -8.84 20.15
C PRO A 30 14.12 -8.31 18.88
N GLU A 31 15.37 -7.86 19.05
CA GLU A 31 16.27 -7.48 17.96
C GLU A 31 16.64 -8.72 17.13
N TRP A 32 16.29 -8.73 15.85
CA TRP A 32 16.73 -9.76 14.90
C TRP A 32 18.10 -9.37 14.31
N PRO A 33 19.08 -10.29 14.27
CA PRO A 33 20.37 -9.98 13.64
C PRO A 33 20.25 -9.97 12.11
N LEU A 34 20.23 -8.77 11.53
CA LEU A 34 20.40 -8.57 10.09
C LEU A 34 21.88 -8.83 9.72
N ARG A 35 22.17 -9.96 9.09
CA ARG A 35 23.43 -10.17 8.37
C ARG A 35 23.16 -10.25 6.86
N PRO A 36 23.56 -9.25 6.06
CA PRO A 36 23.59 -9.42 4.61
C PRO A 36 24.84 -10.23 4.21
N LYS A 37 24.63 -11.38 3.56
CA LYS A 37 25.70 -12.09 2.84
C LYS A 37 26.00 -11.33 1.55
N ARG A 38 27.21 -10.77 1.45
CA ARG A 38 27.84 -10.30 0.21
C ARG A 38 27.82 -11.42 -0.83
N ILE A 39 27.12 -11.23 -1.95
CA ILE A 39 27.28 -12.06 -3.15
C ILE A 39 28.12 -11.25 -4.13
N GLN A 40 29.31 -11.77 -4.45
CA GLN A 40 30.21 -11.20 -5.45
C GLN A 40 29.65 -11.47 -6.86
N ALA A 41 29.55 -10.41 -7.66
CA ALA A 41 29.18 -10.49 -9.07
C ALA A 41 30.35 -11.04 -9.89
N PHE A 42 30.11 -12.13 -10.63
CA PHE A 42 30.97 -12.56 -11.72
C PHE A 42 30.58 -11.81 -12.99
N GLY A 43 31.53 -11.04 -13.52
CA GLY A 43 31.42 -10.44 -14.85
C GLY A 43 31.61 -11.48 -15.94
N TYR A 44 30.82 -11.39 -17.00
CA TYR A 44 31.21 -11.88 -18.32
C TYR A 44 30.75 -10.87 -19.36
N PHE A 45 31.76 -10.27 -20.01
CA PHE A 45 31.65 -9.57 -21.27
C PHE A 45 31.21 -10.55 -22.37
N ALA A 46 30.20 -10.19 -23.15
CA ALA A 46 29.98 -10.77 -24.47
C ALA A 46 29.70 -9.64 -25.47
N VAL A 47 30.70 -9.44 -26.31
CA VAL A 47 30.75 -8.55 -27.47
C VAL A 47 30.05 -9.22 -28.64
N GLY A 48 29.29 -8.44 -29.42
CA GLY A 48 29.11 -8.69 -30.86
C GLY A 48 27.75 -9.22 -31.31
N CYS A 49 26.97 -8.36 -31.99
CA CYS A 49 26.82 -8.39 -33.45
C CYS A 49 25.72 -7.42 -33.88
N LEU A 50 26.10 -6.40 -34.64
CA LEU A 50 25.19 -5.63 -35.48
C LEU A 50 24.68 -6.53 -36.61
N ALA A 51 23.38 -6.72 -36.70
CA ALA A 51 22.72 -7.17 -37.92
C ALA A 51 21.61 -6.16 -38.24
N VAL A 52 21.88 -5.32 -39.25
CA VAL A 52 20.91 -4.43 -39.87
C VAL A 52 20.10 -5.27 -40.85
N GLY A 53 18.87 -5.62 -40.46
CA GLY A 53 17.90 -6.28 -41.32
C GLY A 53 16.61 -5.46 -41.37
N ALA A 54 16.46 -4.64 -42.40
CA ALA A 54 15.21 -3.94 -42.69
C ALA A 54 14.20 -4.95 -43.28
N ALA A 55 13.24 -5.39 -42.46
CA ALA A 55 12.09 -6.15 -42.91
C ALA A 55 10.83 -5.28 -42.77
N LEU A 56 10.29 -4.87 -43.92
CA LEU A 56 8.97 -4.27 -44.06
C LEU A 56 7.91 -5.32 -43.71
N TRP A 57 7.22 -5.15 -42.59
CA TRP A 57 6.02 -5.92 -42.26
C TRP A 57 4.75 -5.07 -42.40
N PRO A 58 3.67 -5.63 -42.99
CA PRO A 58 2.39 -4.95 -43.06
C PRO A 58 1.72 -4.92 -41.68
N ALA A 59 1.02 -3.81 -41.42
CA ALA A 59 0.23 -3.58 -40.23
C ALA A 59 -0.95 -4.56 -40.16
N GLY A 60 -0.71 -5.75 -39.59
CA GLY A 60 -1.74 -6.62 -39.05
C GLY A 60 -1.90 -6.32 -37.57
N THR A 61 -3.07 -5.83 -37.16
CA THR A 61 -3.45 -5.68 -35.76
C THR A 61 -3.44 -7.03 -35.06
N VAL A 62 -2.33 -7.34 -34.37
CA VAL A 62 -2.25 -8.48 -33.46
C VAL A 62 -3.04 -8.09 -32.21
N GLN A 63 -4.30 -8.48 -32.16
CA GLN A 63 -4.95 -8.73 -30.88
C GLN A 63 -4.16 -9.86 -30.20
N ALA A 64 -3.27 -9.50 -29.29
CA ALA A 64 -2.68 -10.43 -28.36
C ALA A 64 -3.77 -10.89 -27.38
N GLN A 65 -4.65 -11.78 -27.87
CA GLN A 65 -5.40 -12.68 -27.01
C GLN A 65 -4.37 -13.54 -26.29
N THR A 66 -4.15 -13.25 -25.02
CA THR A 66 -3.45 -14.12 -24.06
C THR A 66 -4.25 -15.42 -23.93
N ARG A 67 -4.02 -16.34 -24.88
CA ARG A 67 -4.48 -17.72 -24.80
C ARG A 67 -3.92 -18.34 -23.53
N GLY A 68 -4.83 -18.85 -22.72
CA GLY A 68 -4.58 -19.34 -21.38
C GLY A 68 -3.49 -20.39 -21.33
N ARG A 69 -2.48 -20.13 -20.49
CA ARG A 69 -1.63 -21.16 -19.93
C ARG A 69 -2.43 -21.94 -18.90
N ARG A 70 -2.82 -23.15 -19.29
CA ARG A 70 -3.41 -24.20 -18.46
C ARG A 70 -2.33 -24.71 -17.49
N GLY A 71 -2.60 -24.65 -16.18
CA GLY A 71 -1.91 -25.50 -15.18
C GLY A 71 -1.00 -24.84 -14.14
N VAL A 72 -1.45 -23.79 -13.44
CA VAL A 72 -1.06 -23.59 -12.03
C VAL A 72 -2.34 -23.29 -11.26
N ARG A 73 -2.49 -23.85 -10.05
CA ARG A 73 -3.53 -23.54 -9.06
C ARG A 73 -3.48 -22.05 -8.65
N GLY A 74 -3.77 -21.14 -9.57
CA GLY A 74 -3.85 -19.71 -9.32
C GLY A 74 -5.23 -19.39 -8.80
N GLY A 75 -5.38 -19.28 -7.48
CA GLY A 75 -6.57 -18.67 -6.90
C GLY A 75 -6.72 -17.21 -7.36
N PRO A 76 -7.82 -16.53 -7.01
CA PRO A 76 -8.00 -15.11 -7.29
C PRO A 76 -6.78 -14.31 -6.80
N ALA A 77 -6.32 -13.39 -7.64
CA ALA A 77 -5.10 -12.64 -7.42
C ALA A 77 -5.34 -11.15 -7.66
N VAL A 78 -4.87 -10.33 -6.73
CA VAL A 78 -4.83 -8.88 -6.86
C VAL A 78 -3.70 -8.50 -7.83
N VAL A 79 -3.98 -7.56 -8.72
CA VAL A 79 -2.98 -6.93 -9.58
C VAL A 79 -2.65 -5.56 -9.01
N ALA A 80 -1.38 -5.16 -9.02
CA ALA A 80 -0.98 -3.82 -8.64
C ALA A 80 0.20 -3.32 -9.48
N GLN A 81 0.16 -2.04 -9.82
CA GLN A 81 1.18 -1.39 -10.65
C GLN A 81 1.24 0.11 -10.37
N VAL A 82 2.40 0.72 -10.58
CA VAL A 82 2.50 2.19 -10.59
C VAL A 82 1.60 2.73 -11.71
N ALA A 83 0.76 3.71 -11.38
CA ALA A 83 -0.15 4.32 -12.35
C ALA A 83 0.65 5.14 -13.37
N LEU A 84 0.38 4.93 -14.66
CA LEU A 84 1.08 5.59 -15.74
C LEU A 84 0.95 7.12 -15.62
N GLY A 85 2.07 7.84 -15.78
CA GLY A 85 2.10 9.30 -15.71
C GLY A 85 1.86 9.88 -14.31
N SER A 86 1.79 9.07 -13.26
CA SER A 86 1.55 9.56 -11.90
C SER A 86 2.78 10.09 -11.19
N LEU A 87 3.99 9.82 -11.70
CA LEU A 87 5.24 10.21 -11.08
C LEU A 87 5.48 11.71 -11.26
N VAL A 88 5.51 12.44 -10.15
CA VAL A 88 5.80 13.87 -10.07
C VAL A 88 6.98 14.07 -9.14
N ARG A 89 8.02 14.78 -9.60
CA ARG A 89 9.25 15.04 -8.84
C ARG A 89 9.31 16.51 -8.42
N SER A 90 9.61 16.76 -7.15
CA SER A 90 10.02 18.06 -6.61
C SER A 90 11.49 18.01 -6.18
N ALA A 91 12.01 19.13 -5.68
CA ALA A 91 13.39 19.22 -5.19
C ALA A 91 13.65 18.27 -4.00
N ASP A 92 12.64 18.04 -3.17
CA ASP A 92 12.72 17.35 -1.89
C ASP A 92 11.92 16.05 -1.84
N ALA A 93 11.05 15.78 -2.82
CA ALA A 93 10.17 14.61 -2.81
C ALA A 93 9.84 14.03 -4.19
N ILE A 94 9.36 12.80 -4.21
CA ILE A 94 8.72 12.17 -5.38
C ILE A 94 7.33 11.72 -4.98
N SER A 95 6.30 12.13 -5.72
CA SER A 95 4.93 11.66 -5.55
C SER A 95 4.55 10.72 -6.69
N PHE A 96 3.80 9.66 -6.38
CA PHE A 96 3.29 8.72 -7.38
C PHE A 96 2.05 8.01 -6.88
N ARG A 97 1.38 7.26 -7.75
CA ARG A 97 0.24 6.42 -7.40
C ARG A 97 0.49 4.96 -7.73
N ILE A 98 -0.02 4.06 -6.89
CA ILE A 98 -0.11 2.63 -7.19
C ILE A 98 -1.59 2.29 -7.39
N ALA A 99 -1.92 1.83 -8.59
CA ALA A 99 -3.23 1.28 -8.89
C ALA A 99 -3.29 -0.18 -8.42
N VAL A 100 -4.33 -0.51 -7.65
CA VAL A 100 -4.62 -1.85 -7.14
C VAL A 100 -5.95 -2.31 -7.71
N GLU A 101 -6.00 -3.53 -8.22
CA GLU A 101 -7.17 -4.14 -8.84
C GLU A 101 -7.50 -5.47 -8.18
N VAL A 102 -8.70 -5.54 -7.60
CA VAL A 102 -9.27 -6.73 -6.98
C VAL A 102 -10.09 -7.48 -8.04
N PRO A 103 -9.89 -8.80 -8.21
CA PRO A 103 -10.60 -9.56 -9.23
C PRO A 103 -12.12 -9.59 -8.97
N ASP A 104 -12.90 -9.74 -10.04
CA ASP A 104 -14.36 -9.78 -9.97
C ASP A 104 -14.87 -10.86 -8.99
N GLY A 105 -15.99 -10.54 -8.32
CA GLY A 105 -16.60 -11.40 -7.30
C GLY A 105 -15.78 -11.53 -6.01
N HIS A 106 -14.80 -10.64 -5.81
CA HIS A 106 -14.00 -10.56 -4.60
C HIS A 106 -13.93 -9.12 -4.09
N HIS A 107 -13.64 -8.99 -2.81
CA HIS A 107 -13.30 -7.73 -2.19
C HIS A 107 -12.00 -7.85 -1.38
N GLY A 108 -11.28 -6.73 -1.25
CA GLY A 108 -10.19 -6.57 -0.29
C GLY A 108 -10.51 -5.48 0.71
N TYR A 109 -9.85 -5.48 1.87
CA TYR A 109 -10.16 -4.55 2.94
C TYR A 109 -9.33 -3.26 2.85
N VAL A 110 -10.01 -2.12 3.00
CA VAL A 110 -9.37 -0.79 3.08
C VAL A 110 -9.05 -0.42 4.54
N ASP A 111 -9.88 -0.90 5.47
CA ASP A 111 -9.69 -0.74 6.91
C ASP A 111 -9.76 -2.08 7.66
N LYS A 112 -9.63 -2.04 8.98
CA LYS A 112 -9.66 -3.25 9.82
C LYS A 112 -11.08 -3.73 10.16
N GLY A 113 -12.11 -3.04 9.66
CA GLY A 113 -13.49 -3.16 10.09
C GLY A 113 -13.74 -2.73 11.54
N ASP A 114 -15.00 -2.77 11.94
CA ASP A 114 -15.46 -2.32 13.27
C ASP A 114 -14.82 -3.13 14.41
N ASP A 115 -14.63 -4.43 14.17
CA ASP A 115 -14.12 -5.37 15.17
C ASP A 115 -12.58 -5.49 15.12
N GLY A 116 -11.93 -4.84 14.14
CA GLY A 116 -10.46 -4.74 14.06
C GLY A 116 -9.73 -5.98 13.54
N PHE A 117 -10.43 -6.98 13.02
CA PHE A 117 -9.86 -8.29 12.65
C PHE A 117 -9.42 -8.42 11.19
N PHE A 118 -9.88 -7.53 10.30
CA PHE A 118 -9.53 -7.66 8.88
C PHE A 118 -8.12 -7.17 8.60
N ILE A 119 -7.53 -7.72 7.54
CA ILE A 119 -6.19 -7.38 7.06
C ILE A 119 -6.33 -6.37 5.92
N PRO A 120 -6.07 -5.08 6.15
CA PRO A 120 -6.18 -4.07 5.11
C PRO A 120 -5.04 -4.19 4.12
N PHE A 121 -5.19 -3.58 2.95
CA PHE A 121 -4.05 -3.29 2.08
C PHE A 121 -2.99 -2.49 2.86
N SER A 122 -1.77 -2.99 2.88
CA SER A 122 -0.64 -2.31 3.52
C SER A 122 0.59 -2.36 2.62
N PHE A 123 1.24 -1.21 2.46
CA PHE A 123 2.42 -1.06 1.63
C PHE A 123 3.68 -0.97 2.48
N SER A 124 4.80 -1.51 1.99
CA SER A 124 6.14 -1.34 2.55
C SER A 124 7.14 -1.02 1.46
N PHE A 125 8.21 -0.31 1.81
CA PHE A 125 9.23 0.14 0.86
C PHE A 125 10.65 -0.14 1.40
N PRO A 126 10.98 -1.42 1.69
CA PRO A 126 12.18 -1.77 2.46
C PRO A 126 13.47 -1.23 1.83
N GLY A 127 13.63 -1.34 0.50
CA GLY A 127 14.84 -0.84 -0.18
C GLY A 127 15.00 0.69 -0.16
N LEU A 128 13.90 1.44 0.03
CA LEU A 128 13.95 2.90 0.23
C LEU A 128 14.22 3.25 1.69
N GLU A 129 13.58 2.53 2.61
CA GLU A 129 13.75 2.70 4.05
C GLU A 129 15.21 2.43 4.49
N GLU A 130 15.87 1.43 3.89
CA GLU A 130 17.29 1.11 4.11
C GLU A 130 18.26 2.26 3.77
N VAL A 131 17.87 3.15 2.85
CA VAL A 131 18.67 4.33 2.45
C VAL A 131 18.14 5.63 3.06
N GLY A 132 17.25 5.54 4.06
CA GLY A 132 16.71 6.69 4.78
C GLY A 132 15.62 7.46 4.03
N VAL A 133 15.02 6.87 2.98
CA VAL A 133 13.86 7.44 2.28
C VAL A 133 12.58 6.87 2.89
N VAL A 134 11.70 7.76 3.35
CA VAL A 134 10.40 7.42 3.93
C VAL A 134 9.32 7.52 2.85
N ALA A 135 8.46 6.51 2.77
CA ALA A 135 7.26 6.54 1.94
C ALA A 135 6.03 6.92 2.77
N GLU A 136 5.54 8.14 2.59
CA GLU A 136 4.32 8.64 3.19
C GLU A 136 3.12 8.29 2.32
N THR A 137 2.06 7.72 2.90
CA THR A 137 0.78 7.56 2.19
C THR A 137 0.04 8.89 2.24
N THR A 138 -0.16 9.51 1.08
CA THR A 138 -0.84 10.81 0.95
C THR A 138 -2.33 10.67 0.64
N SER A 139 -2.74 9.53 0.09
CA SER A 139 -4.16 9.23 -0.14
C SER A 139 -4.40 7.72 -0.17
N THR A 140 -5.46 7.30 0.49
CA THR A 140 -6.00 5.94 0.48
C THR A 140 -7.40 6.00 -0.13
N PRO A 141 -7.80 5.07 -1.01
CA PRO A 141 -9.16 5.05 -1.52
C PRO A 141 -10.14 4.80 -0.37
N LEU A 142 -11.28 5.48 -0.37
CA LEU A 142 -12.30 5.30 0.66
C LEU A 142 -12.87 3.86 0.65
N GLY A 143 -12.97 3.26 -0.53
CA GLY A 143 -13.70 2.01 -0.71
C GLY A 143 -15.21 2.20 -0.54
N VAL A 144 -15.92 1.09 -0.34
CA VAL A 144 -17.37 1.05 -0.09
C VAL A 144 -17.60 0.36 1.24
N ARG A 145 -18.43 0.96 2.10
CA ARG A 145 -18.83 0.31 3.36
C ARG A 145 -19.70 -0.90 3.06
N ASP A 146 -19.25 -2.07 3.48
CA ASP A 146 -20.01 -3.32 3.38
C ASP A 146 -20.62 -3.68 4.74
N GLN A 147 -21.95 -3.79 4.79
CA GLN A 147 -22.67 -4.04 6.03
C GLN A 147 -22.53 -5.48 6.52
N ARG A 148 -22.27 -6.45 5.63
CA ARG A 148 -22.14 -7.87 6.00
C ARG A 148 -20.83 -8.13 6.73
N VAL A 149 -19.74 -7.55 6.23
CA VAL A 149 -18.42 -7.67 6.85
C VAL A 149 -18.09 -6.50 7.79
N ARG A 150 -18.94 -5.47 7.87
CA ARG A 150 -18.76 -4.30 8.76
C ARG A 150 -17.38 -3.64 8.60
N ALA A 151 -16.97 -3.41 7.35
CA ALA A 151 -15.68 -2.82 6.99
C ALA A 151 -15.77 -1.99 5.71
N GLN A 152 -14.80 -1.12 5.46
CA GLN A 152 -14.61 -0.52 4.14
C GLN A 152 -13.88 -1.50 3.24
N VAL A 153 -14.45 -1.79 2.08
CA VAL A 153 -13.91 -2.76 1.13
C VAL A 153 -13.69 -2.15 -0.24
N LEU A 154 -12.69 -2.65 -0.95
CA LEU A 154 -12.40 -2.32 -2.34
C LEU A 154 -12.87 -3.47 -3.24
N ARG A 155 -13.65 -3.12 -4.27
CA ARG A 155 -14.04 -3.98 -5.39
C ARG A 155 -13.61 -3.30 -6.69
N GLY A 156 -13.07 -4.07 -7.63
CA GLY A 156 -12.49 -3.51 -8.85
C GLY A 156 -11.20 -2.75 -8.56
N ARG A 157 -11.06 -1.54 -9.11
CA ARG A 157 -9.78 -0.80 -9.16
C ARG A 157 -9.81 0.48 -8.33
N ALA A 158 -8.72 0.78 -7.63
CA ALA A 158 -8.49 2.08 -7.00
C ALA A 158 -6.99 2.43 -6.89
N ASP A 159 -6.72 3.72 -6.72
CA ASP A 159 -5.36 4.26 -6.60
C ASP A 159 -5.02 4.58 -5.14
N PHE A 160 -3.81 4.23 -4.73
CA PHE A 160 -3.16 4.69 -3.49
C PHE A 160 -2.08 5.70 -3.87
N ALA A 161 -2.03 6.85 -3.19
CA ALA A 161 -1.04 7.88 -3.47
C ALA A 161 0.04 7.91 -2.39
N PHE A 162 1.29 8.07 -2.83
CA PHE A 162 2.47 8.07 -1.99
C PHE A 162 3.35 9.28 -2.27
N ARG A 163 4.14 9.67 -1.26
CA ARG A 163 5.21 10.65 -1.34
C ARG A 163 6.48 10.09 -0.71
N LEU A 164 7.58 10.09 -1.44
CA LEU A 164 8.90 9.68 -0.96
C LEU A 164 9.68 10.90 -0.48
N VAL A 165 10.19 10.87 0.76
CA VAL A 165 10.94 11.97 1.37
C VAL A 165 12.18 11.43 2.11
N PRO A 166 13.40 11.96 1.86
CA PRO A 166 13.71 12.87 0.77
C PRO A 166 13.56 12.19 -0.59
N ALA A 167 13.54 12.97 -1.68
CA ALA A 167 13.59 12.43 -3.03
C ALA A 167 14.83 11.53 -3.19
N PRO A 168 14.69 10.24 -3.56
CA PRO A 168 15.83 9.37 -3.76
C PRO A 168 16.75 9.94 -4.84
N GLN A 169 18.05 10.03 -4.53
CA GLN A 169 19.05 10.61 -5.43
C GLN A 169 19.42 9.69 -6.59
N VAL A 170 19.20 8.37 -6.44
CA VAL A 170 19.58 7.38 -7.46
C VAL A 170 18.34 6.76 -8.10
N ALA A 171 18.32 6.81 -9.43
CA ALA A 171 17.46 6.02 -10.30
C ALA A 171 17.84 4.53 -10.16
N GLY A 172 17.16 3.85 -9.25
CA GLY A 172 17.29 2.41 -9.04
C GLY A 172 15.94 1.75 -9.13
N ALA A 173 15.88 0.56 -9.72
CA ALA A 173 14.68 -0.27 -9.63
C ALA A 173 14.47 -0.65 -8.16
N THR A 174 13.49 -0.01 -7.51
CA THR A 174 13.04 -0.37 -6.17
C THR A 174 11.72 -1.13 -6.25
N THR A 175 11.38 -1.86 -5.20
CA THR A 175 10.11 -2.60 -5.11
C THR A 175 9.30 -2.12 -3.92
N ALA A 176 8.01 -1.91 -4.14
CA ALA A 176 7.03 -1.79 -3.07
C ALA A 176 6.45 -3.18 -2.78
N GLY A 177 6.30 -3.52 -1.49
CA GLY A 177 5.57 -4.70 -1.06
C GLY A 177 4.12 -4.34 -0.75
N LEU A 178 3.16 -4.95 -1.45
CA LEU A 178 1.74 -4.87 -1.12
C LEU A 178 1.31 -6.13 -0.39
N ARG A 179 1.06 -6.02 0.91
CA ARG A 179 0.40 -7.07 1.69
C ARG A 179 -1.11 -6.89 1.64
N TYR A 180 -1.84 -7.96 1.36
CA TYR A 180 -3.29 -7.93 1.21
C TYR A 180 -3.96 -9.25 1.60
N GLN A 181 -5.27 -9.18 1.86
CA GLN A 181 -6.18 -10.31 1.95
C GLN A 181 -7.44 -9.98 1.14
N ILE A 182 -7.96 -10.97 0.39
CA ILE A 182 -9.23 -10.85 -0.31
C ILE A 182 -10.17 -11.97 0.11
N CYS A 183 -11.47 -11.72 0.00
CA CYS A 183 -12.52 -12.71 0.26
C CYS A 183 -13.48 -12.76 -0.92
N ASN A 184 -14.08 -13.93 -1.13
CA ASN A 184 -15.10 -14.12 -2.17
C ASN A 184 -16.43 -13.52 -1.71
N ASP A 185 -17.04 -12.69 -2.55
CA ASP A 185 -18.29 -11.96 -2.23
C ASP A 185 -19.50 -12.88 -2.03
N VAL A 186 -19.52 -14.02 -2.73
CA VAL A 186 -20.64 -14.98 -2.71
C VAL A 186 -20.52 -15.91 -1.52
N THR A 187 -19.36 -16.57 -1.36
CA THR A 187 -19.17 -17.59 -0.32
C THR A 187 -18.75 -17.01 1.03
N GLY A 188 -18.22 -15.78 1.05
CA GLY A 188 -17.62 -15.18 2.24
C GLY A 188 -16.27 -15.79 2.63
N ILE A 189 -15.73 -16.73 1.84
CA ILE A 189 -14.46 -17.39 2.14
C ILE A 189 -13.31 -16.41 1.88
N CYS A 190 -12.49 -16.20 2.91
CA CYS A 190 -11.27 -15.41 2.82
C CYS A 190 -10.06 -16.26 2.46
N TYR A 191 -9.25 -15.75 1.52
CA TYR A 191 -8.00 -16.39 1.14
C TYR A 191 -6.88 -16.01 2.12
N PRO A 192 -5.84 -16.84 2.31
CA PRO A 192 -4.70 -16.46 3.14
C PRO A 192 -4.05 -15.16 2.67
N PRO A 193 -3.50 -14.34 3.59
CA PRO A 193 -2.79 -13.12 3.23
C PRO A 193 -1.62 -13.38 2.29
N LYS A 194 -1.40 -12.48 1.33
CA LYS A 194 -0.32 -12.55 0.35
C LYS A 194 0.48 -11.26 0.35
N VAL A 195 1.71 -11.33 -0.17
CA VAL A 195 2.56 -10.17 -0.46
C VAL A 195 2.86 -10.16 -1.96
N LEU A 196 2.56 -9.05 -2.63
CA LEU A 196 2.89 -8.79 -4.03
C LEU A 196 4.04 -7.78 -4.10
N GLN A 197 5.06 -8.09 -4.89
CA GLN A 197 6.16 -7.16 -5.16
C GLN A 197 5.83 -6.33 -6.41
N ILE A 198 5.90 -5.01 -6.28
CA ILE A 198 5.54 -4.05 -7.31
C ILE A 198 6.79 -3.26 -7.69
N PRO A 199 7.29 -3.36 -8.92
CA PRO A 199 8.36 -2.51 -9.40
C PRO A 199 7.94 -1.03 -9.34
N VAL A 200 8.74 -0.20 -8.69
CA VAL A 200 8.60 1.26 -8.67
C VAL A 200 9.84 1.82 -9.35
N ALA A 201 9.68 2.29 -10.58
CA ALA A 201 10.74 3.04 -11.25
C ALA A 201 10.76 4.45 -10.64
N ALA A 202 11.91 4.89 -10.14
CA ALA A 202 12.12 6.28 -9.72
C ALA A 202 12.37 7.21 -10.95
N ASP A 203 12.23 6.68 -12.15
CA ASP A 203 12.77 7.25 -13.37
C ASP A 203 11.65 7.99 -14.11
N GLY A 204 11.73 9.32 -14.09
CA GLY A 204 10.94 10.20 -14.96
C GLY A 204 11.42 10.18 -16.41
N GLN A 205 11.80 9.03 -16.97
CA GLN A 205 12.05 8.94 -18.41
C GLN A 205 10.74 8.65 -19.13
N GLY A 206 10.04 9.74 -19.45
CA GLY A 206 9.15 9.75 -20.59
C GLY A 206 9.89 9.22 -21.81
N ARG A 207 9.32 8.19 -22.43
CA ARG A 207 9.61 7.81 -23.81
C ARG A 207 8.88 8.75 -24.75
#